data_AF-A0AAW0CT65-F1
#
_entry.id   AF-A0AAW0CT65-F1
#
_cell.length_a   1.000
_cell.length_b   1.000
_cell.length_c   1.000
_cell.angle_alpha   90.00
_cell.angle_beta   90.00
_cell.angle_gamma   90.00
#
_symmetry.space_group_name_H-M   'P 1'
#
loop_
_entity.id
_entity.type
_entity.pdbx_description
1 polymer ?
#
loop_
_entity_poly.entity_id
_entity_poly.type
_entity_poly.pdbx_seq_one_letter_code
_entity_poly.pdbx_strand_id
1 'polypeptide(L)'
;MVSDALESARTAEEQNRFYYGPVKVRTSPTHVYIASSCVCAGKPNVKAGSGVYWGPNNPRNTMSSVPGKQSDARAALFAVTLALLSAAPDQTLVIYTPSLFVIRTFCYWTGTNYTEGWPCENADIIKVTAELLRSRSAGVIFRATTQTQVNNHAREAHILAQKAARNPRLPSAALPEAPVCDVEGSTPVDEADAKVFTTVPEESPPKRKLVDVTDADLDPDPPAHRGRAAERALQRENLQTLLNVTSNKEFWNLVRGWTDPKQRTAQVSAEELREVFESRLNPPQIVPEEFDKDERERHQNLCDMLPSSTPDTTPHRTFSRPFTIEDIEEVKLHIRKHNIRSAPGIDRVSYRKILQIPNDILVELFQASVLGIICIYSKPC
;
A
#
# COMPACT_ATOMS: atom_id res chain seq x y z
N MET A 1 -1.83 9.96 5.73
CA MET A 1 -0.70 9.15 6.25
C MET A 1 -1.14 8.02 7.19
N VAL A 2 -1.74 8.29 8.36
CA VAL A 2 -2.22 7.20 9.24
C VAL A 2 -3.45 6.48 8.65
N SER A 3 -4.34 7.22 8.01
CA SER A 3 -5.47 6.68 7.23
C SER A 3 -5.00 5.70 6.15
N ASP A 4 -4.03 6.14 5.34
CA ASP A 4 -3.54 5.38 4.17
C ASP A 4 -2.76 4.13 4.63
N ALA A 5 -2.04 4.23 5.76
CA ALA A 5 -1.39 3.09 6.39
C ALA A 5 -2.41 2.07 6.93
N LEU A 6 -3.51 2.52 7.53
CA LEU A 6 -4.58 1.65 7.99
C LEU A 6 -5.37 1.01 6.82
N GLU A 7 -5.54 1.74 5.72
CA GLU A 7 -6.14 1.21 4.48
C GLU A 7 -5.24 0.15 3.81
N SER A 8 -3.91 0.32 3.87
CA SER A 8 -2.95 -0.65 3.33
C SER A 8 -2.86 -1.97 4.12
N ALA A 9 -3.36 -1.99 5.36
CA ALA A 9 -3.35 -3.19 6.21
C ALA A 9 -4.54 -4.13 5.96
N ARG A 10 -5.54 -3.70 5.17
CA ARG A 10 -6.73 -4.49 4.85
C ARG A 10 -6.40 -5.64 3.91
N THR A 11 -7.10 -6.76 4.08
CA THR A 11 -7.05 -7.84 3.09
C THR A 11 -7.69 -7.40 1.76
N ALA A 12 -7.36 -8.07 0.64
CA ALA A 12 -7.94 -7.73 -0.67
C ALA A 12 -9.48 -7.79 -0.66
N GLU A 13 -10.07 -8.74 0.08
CA GLU A 13 -11.51 -8.84 0.27
C GLU A 13 -12.08 -7.62 1.02
N GLU A 14 -11.45 -7.23 2.13
CA GLU A 14 -11.85 -6.05 2.91
C GLU A 14 -11.72 -4.75 2.08
N GLN A 15 -10.69 -4.64 1.25
CA GLN A 15 -10.52 -3.52 0.33
C GLN A 15 -11.67 -3.45 -0.68
N ASN A 16 -12.09 -4.57 -1.27
CA ASN A 16 -13.25 -4.61 -2.17
C ASN A 16 -14.55 -4.25 -1.45
N ARG A 17 -14.78 -4.82 -0.27
CA ARG A 17 -15.97 -4.55 0.54
C ARG A 17 -16.06 -3.07 0.91
N PHE A 18 -14.94 -2.48 1.30
CA PHE A 18 -14.84 -1.06 1.58
C PHE A 18 -15.10 -0.21 0.33
N TYR A 19 -14.53 -0.56 -0.81
CA TYR A 19 -14.68 0.20 -2.05
C TYR A 19 -16.14 0.23 -2.54
N TYR A 20 -16.82 -0.92 -2.60
CA TYR A 20 -18.19 -1.00 -3.12
C TYR A 20 -19.25 -0.58 -2.11
N GLY A 21 -18.96 -0.71 -0.81
CA GLY A 21 -19.90 -0.50 0.27
C GLY A 21 -20.99 -1.58 0.36
N PRO A 22 -21.96 -1.40 1.27
CA PRO A 22 -22.99 -2.39 1.54
C PRO A 22 -24.07 -2.42 0.45
N VAL A 23 -24.82 -3.54 0.42
CA VAL A 23 -26.09 -3.63 -0.33
C VAL A 23 -27.18 -2.88 0.44
N LYS A 24 -27.88 -1.99 -0.25
CA LYS A 24 -28.96 -1.16 0.30
C LYS A 24 -30.35 -1.68 -0.05
N VAL A 25 -30.49 -2.38 -1.17
CA VAL A 25 -31.77 -2.92 -1.67
C VAL A 25 -31.57 -4.35 -2.16
N ARG A 26 -32.50 -5.25 -1.83
CA ARG A 26 -32.57 -6.60 -2.37
C ARG A 26 -33.88 -6.78 -3.14
N THR A 27 -33.77 -7.09 -4.43
CA THR A 27 -34.92 -7.42 -5.30
C THR A 27 -34.77 -8.81 -5.90
N SER A 28 -35.82 -9.28 -6.58
CA SER A 28 -35.72 -10.44 -7.46
C SER A 28 -34.59 -10.23 -8.50
N PRO A 29 -33.70 -11.22 -8.70
CA PRO A 29 -32.55 -11.05 -9.58
C PRO A 29 -32.98 -10.94 -11.04
N THR A 30 -32.41 -9.99 -11.77
CA THR A 30 -32.50 -9.95 -13.24
C THR A 30 -31.25 -10.54 -13.86
N HIS A 31 -31.46 -11.39 -14.86
CA HIS A 31 -30.41 -12.10 -15.54
C HIS A 31 -30.01 -11.38 -16.83
N VAL A 32 -28.71 -11.19 -17.03
CA VAL A 32 -28.15 -10.62 -18.26
C VAL A 32 -26.96 -11.45 -18.71
N TYR A 33 -26.86 -11.67 -20.02
CA TYR A 33 -25.77 -12.39 -20.66
C TYR A 33 -24.91 -11.40 -21.43
N ILE A 34 -23.61 -11.39 -21.16
CA ILE A 34 -22.65 -10.56 -21.86
C ILE A 34 -21.65 -11.43 -22.62
N ALA A 35 -21.17 -10.92 -23.74
CA ALA A 35 -20.12 -11.55 -24.51
C ALA A 35 -19.22 -10.51 -25.18
N SER A 36 -17.99 -10.94 -25.47
CA SER A 36 -17.02 -10.25 -26.29
C SER A 36 -16.79 -11.01 -27.59
N SER A 37 -16.38 -10.29 -28.63
CA SER A 37 -15.81 -10.88 -29.83
C SER A 37 -14.73 -9.97 -30.40
N CYS A 38 -13.66 -10.56 -30.89
CA CYS A 38 -12.53 -9.88 -31.49
C CYS A 38 -12.23 -10.50 -32.86
N VAL A 39 -12.31 -9.69 -33.92
CA VAL A 39 -12.03 -10.10 -35.29
C VAL A 39 -10.61 -9.68 -35.65
N CYS A 40 -9.90 -10.54 -36.38
CA CYS A 40 -8.51 -10.34 -36.79
C CYS A 40 -7.53 -10.17 -35.61
N ALA A 41 -7.74 -10.90 -34.51
CA ALA A 41 -6.86 -10.88 -33.35
C ALA A 41 -5.38 -11.08 -33.76
N GLY A 42 -4.49 -10.21 -33.28
CA GLY A 42 -3.06 -10.23 -33.60
C GLY A 42 -2.65 -9.56 -34.91
N LYS A 43 -3.59 -8.95 -35.66
CA LYS A 43 -3.30 -8.17 -36.89
C LYS A 43 -3.53 -6.67 -36.65
N PRO A 44 -2.93 -5.75 -37.43
CA PRO A 44 -3.09 -4.30 -37.20
C PRO A 44 -4.55 -3.78 -37.25
N ASN A 45 -5.44 -4.49 -37.94
CA ASN A 45 -6.86 -4.14 -38.06
C ASN A 45 -7.76 -4.93 -37.09
N VAL A 46 -7.31 -5.14 -35.84
CA VAL A 46 -8.16 -5.77 -34.81
C VAL A 46 -9.42 -4.93 -34.61
N LYS A 47 -10.58 -5.57 -34.60
CA LYS A 47 -11.86 -4.95 -34.22
C LYS A 47 -12.53 -5.76 -33.14
N ALA A 48 -12.92 -5.09 -32.06
CA ALA A 48 -13.56 -5.71 -30.92
C ALA A 48 -15.01 -5.21 -30.78
N GLY A 49 -15.90 -6.11 -30.36
CA GLY A 49 -17.31 -5.85 -30.19
C GLY A 49 -17.84 -6.43 -28.89
N SER A 50 -18.70 -5.66 -28.23
CA SER A 50 -19.39 -6.02 -26.99
C SER A 50 -20.85 -6.33 -27.28
N GLY A 51 -21.37 -7.41 -26.71
CA GLY A 51 -22.78 -7.79 -26.80
C GLY A 51 -23.41 -7.95 -25.42
N VAL A 52 -24.62 -7.43 -25.26
CA VAL A 52 -25.43 -7.54 -24.04
C VAL A 52 -26.81 -8.06 -24.41
N TYR A 53 -27.24 -9.14 -23.77
CA TYR A 53 -28.48 -9.84 -24.07
C TYR A 53 -29.28 -10.13 -22.80
N TRP A 54 -30.53 -9.67 -22.78
CA TRP A 54 -31.47 -9.76 -21.66
C TRP A 54 -32.59 -10.78 -21.90
N GLY A 55 -32.76 -11.25 -23.13
CA GLY A 55 -33.83 -12.16 -23.50
C GLY A 55 -34.37 -11.93 -24.92
N PRO A 56 -35.20 -12.83 -25.43
CA PRO A 56 -35.78 -12.69 -26.76
C PRO A 56 -36.65 -11.42 -26.83
N ASN A 57 -36.48 -10.64 -27.90
CA ASN A 57 -37.21 -9.39 -28.16
C ASN A 57 -37.14 -8.34 -27.03
N ASN A 58 -36.14 -8.42 -26.14
CA ASN A 58 -35.97 -7.43 -25.08
C ASN A 58 -35.34 -6.15 -25.67
N PRO A 59 -35.95 -4.97 -25.50
CA PRO A 59 -35.43 -3.71 -26.05
C PRO A 59 -34.09 -3.29 -25.45
N ARG A 60 -33.69 -3.87 -24.30
CA ARG A 60 -32.39 -3.63 -23.66
C ARG A 60 -31.24 -4.39 -24.32
N ASN A 61 -31.52 -5.32 -25.24
CA ASN A 61 -30.51 -6.01 -26.01
C ASN A 61 -29.71 -4.99 -26.82
N THR A 62 -28.40 -4.97 -26.62
CA THR A 62 -27.54 -3.97 -27.26
C THR A 62 -26.21 -4.58 -27.68
N MET A 63 -25.61 -3.96 -28.70
CA MET A 63 -24.28 -4.31 -29.18
C MET A 63 -23.54 -3.02 -29.51
N SER A 64 -22.24 -2.97 -29.22
CA SER A 64 -21.45 -1.77 -29.44
C SER A 64 -20.01 -2.09 -29.79
N SER A 65 -19.38 -1.23 -30.58
CA SER A 65 -17.93 -1.22 -30.77
C SER A 65 -17.23 -0.65 -29.54
N VAL A 66 -16.02 -1.13 -29.27
CA VAL A 66 -15.29 -0.80 -28.04
C VAL A 66 -14.50 0.51 -28.22
N PRO A 67 -14.50 1.43 -27.25
CA PRO A 67 -13.63 2.62 -27.27
C PRO A 67 -12.15 2.22 -27.29
N GLY A 68 -11.26 3.06 -27.83
CA GLY A 68 -9.80 2.91 -27.63
C GLY A 68 -9.19 1.62 -28.20
N LYS A 69 -8.22 1.04 -27.49
CA LYS A 69 -7.41 -0.10 -27.96
C LYS A 69 -8.26 -1.37 -28.12
N GLN A 70 -8.35 -1.89 -29.33
CA GLN A 70 -9.19 -3.04 -29.65
C GLN A 70 -8.60 -4.35 -29.09
N SER A 71 -9.32 -5.00 -28.17
CA SER A 71 -8.98 -6.33 -27.63
C SER A 71 -10.23 -7.03 -27.08
N ASP A 72 -10.17 -8.36 -26.98
CA ASP A 72 -11.29 -9.15 -26.46
C ASP A 72 -11.58 -8.86 -24.97
N ALA A 73 -10.51 -8.74 -24.17
CA ALA A 73 -10.62 -8.38 -22.75
C ALA A 73 -11.31 -7.02 -22.55
N ARG A 74 -10.96 -6.02 -23.36
CA ARG A 74 -11.58 -4.70 -23.30
C ARG A 74 -13.05 -4.73 -23.74
N ALA A 75 -13.39 -5.53 -24.75
CA ALA A 75 -14.77 -5.76 -25.14
C ALA A 75 -15.60 -6.39 -24.02
N ALA A 76 -15.02 -7.35 -23.31
CA ALA A 76 -15.70 -8.03 -22.21
C ALA A 76 -15.96 -7.07 -21.04
N LEU A 77 -14.98 -6.22 -20.70
CA LEU A 77 -15.14 -5.16 -19.69
C LEU A 77 -16.24 -4.16 -20.09
N PHE A 78 -16.19 -3.68 -21.34
CA PHE A 78 -17.18 -2.70 -21.83
C PHE A 78 -18.60 -3.27 -21.90
N ALA A 79 -18.74 -4.59 -22.15
CA ALA A 79 -20.04 -5.25 -22.12
C ALA A 79 -20.67 -5.20 -20.71
N VAL A 80 -19.86 -5.27 -19.64
CA VAL A 80 -20.34 -5.04 -18.27
C VAL A 80 -20.85 -3.61 -18.12
N THR A 81 -20.08 -2.62 -18.57
CA THR A 81 -20.49 -1.21 -18.52
C THR A 81 -21.85 -1.00 -19.19
N LEU A 82 -22.04 -1.53 -20.39
CA LEU A 82 -23.31 -1.45 -21.13
C LEU A 82 -24.46 -2.14 -20.39
N ALA A 83 -24.21 -3.30 -19.78
CA ALA A 83 -25.22 -4.01 -18.99
C ALA A 83 -25.64 -3.18 -17.77
N LEU A 84 -24.69 -2.56 -17.07
CA LEU A 84 -24.97 -1.73 -15.90
C LEU A 84 -25.73 -0.46 -16.25
N LEU A 85 -25.40 0.20 -17.37
CA LEU A 85 -26.12 1.39 -17.84
C LEU A 85 -27.59 1.10 -18.23
N SER A 86 -27.86 -0.12 -18.70
CA SER A 86 -29.21 -0.54 -19.10
C SER A 86 -30.04 -1.09 -17.92
N ALA A 87 -29.38 -1.45 -16.81
CA ALA A 87 -30.00 -2.01 -15.62
C ALA A 87 -30.40 -0.93 -14.62
N ALA A 88 -31.60 -1.03 -14.03
CA ALA A 88 -31.99 -0.15 -12.92
C ALA A 88 -31.02 -0.36 -11.72
N PRO A 89 -30.53 0.72 -11.07
CA PRO A 89 -29.48 0.64 -10.03
C PRO A 89 -29.94 -0.02 -8.72
N ASP A 90 -31.24 -0.07 -8.48
CA ASP A 90 -31.94 -0.66 -7.35
C ASP A 90 -32.34 -2.12 -7.55
N GLN A 91 -32.03 -2.69 -8.73
CA GLN A 91 -32.33 -4.08 -9.05
C GLN A 91 -31.11 -4.99 -8.89
N THR A 92 -31.28 -6.10 -8.17
CA THR A 92 -30.25 -7.15 -8.07
C THR A 92 -29.96 -7.70 -9.47
N LEU A 93 -28.69 -7.70 -9.87
CA LEU A 93 -28.29 -8.11 -11.22
C LEU A 93 -27.41 -9.36 -11.19
N VAL A 94 -27.69 -10.30 -12.09
CA VAL A 94 -26.84 -11.49 -12.31
C VAL A 94 -26.25 -11.41 -13.71
N ILE A 95 -24.94 -11.20 -13.79
CA ILE A 95 -24.19 -11.07 -15.04
C ILE A 95 -23.53 -12.41 -15.37
N TYR A 96 -23.98 -13.02 -16.46
CA TYR A 96 -23.37 -14.20 -17.05
C TYR A 96 -22.31 -13.81 -18.07
N THR A 97 -21.08 -14.26 -17.88
CA THR A 97 -19.96 -13.97 -18.77
C THR A 97 -19.05 -15.18 -18.96
N PRO A 98 -18.51 -15.41 -20.18
CA PRO A 98 -17.49 -16.44 -20.39
C PRO A 98 -16.10 -15.99 -19.92
N SER A 99 -15.90 -14.69 -19.62
CA SER A 99 -14.60 -14.13 -19.28
C SER A 99 -14.34 -14.16 -17.78
N LEU A 100 -13.55 -15.13 -17.30
CA LEU A 100 -13.10 -15.18 -15.90
C LEU A 100 -12.28 -13.94 -15.52
N PHE A 101 -11.58 -13.34 -16.48
CA PHE A 101 -10.85 -12.08 -16.29
C PHE A 101 -11.78 -10.96 -15.80
N VAL A 102 -12.95 -10.80 -16.42
CA VAL A 102 -13.94 -9.80 -16.01
C VAL A 102 -14.46 -10.07 -14.60
N ILE A 103 -14.80 -11.33 -14.30
CA ILE A 103 -15.30 -11.74 -12.99
C ILE A 103 -14.28 -11.38 -11.91
N ARG A 104 -13.02 -11.77 -12.09
CA ARG A 104 -11.97 -11.54 -11.10
C ARG A 104 -11.59 -10.07 -10.95
N THR A 105 -11.60 -9.32 -12.05
CA THR A 105 -11.36 -7.86 -12.04
C THR A 105 -12.32 -7.17 -11.07
N PHE A 106 -13.62 -7.44 -11.18
CA PHE A 106 -14.62 -6.76 -10.37
C PHE A 106 -14.87 -7.39 -9.00
N CYS A 107 -14.69 -8.70 -8.84
CA CYS A 107 -14.95 -9.38 -7.56
C CYS A 107 -13.74 -9.44 -6.62
N TYR A 108 -12.51 -9.41 -7.15
CA TYR A 108 -11.29 -9.62 -6.34
C TYR A 108 -10.27 -8.49 -6.46
N TRP A 109 -10.06 -7.90 -7.64
CA TRP A 109 -8.92 -7.01 -7.85
C TRP A 109 -9.24 -5.51 -7.72
N THR A 110 -10.52 -5.13 -7.63
CA THR A 110 -10.92 -3.71 -7.69
C THR A 110 -10.41 -2.90 -6.50
N GLY A 111 -10.53 -3.44 -5.28
CA GLY A 111 -10.09 -2.78 -4.05
C GLY A 111 -8.59 -2.51 -4.06
N THR A 112 -7.80 -3.53 -4.41
CA THR A 112 -6.33 -3.40 -4.52
C THR A 112 -5.94 -2.44 -5.64
N ASN A 113 -6.57 -2.55 -6.81
CA ASN A 113 -6.35 -1.60 -7.90
C ASN A 113 -6.68 -0.16 -7.47
N TYR A 114 -7.76 0.06 -6.73
CA TYR A 114 -8.12 1.39 -6.23
C TYR A 114 -7.04 1.95 -5.29
N THR A 115 -6.60 1.16 -4.30
CA THR A 115 -5.57 1.59 -3.33
C THR A 115 -4.21 1.85 -3.98
N GLU A 116 -3.89 1.16 -5.08
CA GLU A 116 -2.63 1.30 -5.81
C GLU A 116 -2.70 2.31 -6.98
N GLY A 117 -3.80 3.05 -7.13
CA GLY A 117 -3.94 4.06 -8.19
C GLY A 117 -4.23 3.51 -9.59
N TRP A 118 -4.77 2.31 -9.67
CA TRP A 118 -5.21 1.58 -10.86
C TRP A 118 -4.09 1.18 -11.83
N PRO A 119 -3.10 0.38 -11.39
CA PRO A 119 -1.92 0.03 -12.17
C PRO A 119 -2.18 -1.13 -13.17
N CYS A 120 -3.33 -1.13 -13.85
CA CYS A 120 -3.79 -2.24 -14.70
C CYS A 120 -4.08 -1.83 -16.16
N GLU A 121 -4.02 -2.79 -17.09
CA GLU A 121 -4.42 -2.55 -18.49
C GLU A 121 -5.95 -2.34 -18.56
N ASN A 122 -6.40 -1.39 -19.37
CA ASN A 122 -7.80 -0.93 -19.45
C ASN A 122 -8.33 -0.29 -18.15
N ALA A 123 -7.45 0.32 -17.35
CA ALA A 123 -7.82 1.04 -16.13
C ALA A 123 -8.93 2.09 -16.38
N ASP A 124 -8.98 2.72 -17.55
CA ASP A 124 -10.01 3.66 -17.95
C ASP A 124 -11.44 3.06 -17.90
N ILE A 125 -11.65 1.87 -18.46
CA ILE A 125 -12.97 1.20 -18.43
C ILE A 125 -13.24 0.59 -17.06
N ILE A 126 -12.21 0.02 -16.42
CA ILE A 126 -12.35 -0.64 -15.12
C ILE A 126 -12.80 0.39 -14.08
N LYS A 127 -12.20 1.57 -14.03
CA LYS A 127 -12.58 2.67 -13.12
C LYS A 127 -14.05 3.03 -13.26
N VAL A 128 -14.48 3.37 -14.47
CA VAL A 128 -15.87 3.77 -14.76
C VAL A 128 -16.86 2.65 -14.40
N THR A 129 -16.52 1.40 -14.72
CA THR A 129 -17.39 0.26 -14.42
C THR A 129 -17.45 -0.01 -12.92
N ALA A 130 -16.33 0.12 -12.20
CA ALA A 130 -16.26 -0.01 -10.75
C ALA A 130 -17.07 1.09 -10.05
N GLU A 131 -17.04 2.32 -10.56
CA GLU A 131 -17.86 3.44 -10.08
C GLU A 131 -19.36 3.21 -10.32
N LEU A 132 -19.72 2.67 -11.50
CA LEU A 132 -21.10 2.24 -11.75
C LEU A 132 -21.54 1.17 -10.76
N LEU A 133 -20.73 0.13 -10.52
CA LEU A 133 -21.02 -0.91 -9.52
C LEU A 133 -21.16 -0.32 -8.11
N ARG A 134 -20.29 0.62 -7.73
CA ARG A 134 -20.33 1.32 -6.45
C ARG A 134 -21.58 2.18 -6.30
N SER A 135 -22.01 2.87 -7.36
CA SER A 135 -23.19 3.76 -7.32
C SER A 135 -24.53 3.03 -7.17
N ARG A 136 -24.58 1.73 -7.52
CA ARG A 136 -25.80 0.91 -7.40
C ARG A 136 -26.21 0.72 -5.95
N SER A 137 -27.51 0.66 -5.67
CA SER A 137 -28.04 0.33 -4.35
C SER A 137 -28.23 -1.17 -4.16
N ALA A 138 -28.41 -1.93 -5.24
CA ALA A 138 -28.51 -3.38 -5.21
C ALA A 138 -27.21 -4.11 -5.58
N GLY A 139 -27.12 -5.37 -5.18
CA GLY A 139 -25.96 -6.23 -5.43
C GLY A 139 -25.86 -6.73 -6.88
N VAL A 140 -24.63 -7.09 -7.28
CA VAL A 140 -24.31 -7.67 -8.59
C VAL A 140 -23.59 -9.00 -8.40
N ILE A 141 -24.12 -10.04 -9.02
CA ILE A 141 -23.58 -11.41 -8.95
C ILE A 141 -23.02 -11.77 -10.32
N PHE A 142 -21.73 -12.08 -10.36
CA PHE A 142 -21.07 -12.59 -11.56
C PHE A 142 -21.14 -14.13 -11.59
N ARG A 143 -21.46 -14.68 -12.76
CA ARG A 143 -21.47 -16.13 -13.01
C ARG A 143 -20.72 -16.46 -14.29
N ALA A 144 -19.83 -17.44 -14.20
CA ALA A 144 -19.14 -17.96 -15.37
C ALA A 144 -20.10 -18.80 -16.23
N THR A 145 -20.15 -18.54 -17.53
CA THR A 145 -20.79 -19.44 -18.50
C THR A 145 -19.75 -20.44 -18.98
N THR A 146 -19.86 -21.71 -18.60
CA THR A 146 -18.94 -22.78 -19.05
C THR A 146 -19.18 -23.15 -20.51
N GLN A 147 -18.12 -23.53 -21.24
CA GLN A 147 -18.21 -23.96 -22.64
C GLN A 147 -19.12 -25.18 -22.85
N THR A 148 -19.36 -25.98 -21.81
CA THR A 148 -20.24 -27.16 -21.82
C THR A 148 -21.72 -26.83 -21.59
N GLN A 149 -22.06 -25.57 -21.25
CA GLN A 149 -23.42 -25.09 -20.99
C GLN A 149 -23.72 -23.80 -21.76
N VAL A 150 -23.38 -23.74 -23.06
CA VAL A 150 -23.81 -22.63 -23.91
C VAL A 150 -25.32 -22.73 -24.10
N ASN A 151 -26.06 -22.12 -23.19
CA ASN A 151 -27.49 -21.93 -23.35
C ASN A 151 -27.73 -20.95 -24.52
N ASN A 152 -28.95 -20.96 -25.07
CA ASN A 152 -29.29 -20.12 -26.22
C ASN A 152 -29.01 -18.63 -25.96
N HIS A 153 -29.14 -18.16 -24.72
CA HIS A 153 -28.88 -16.77 -24.35
C HIS A 153 -27.41 -16.37 -24.45
N ALA A 154 -26.48 -17.21 -23.99
CA ALA A 154 -25.05 -16.96 -24.14
C ALA A 154 -24.64 -16.95 -25.62
N ARG A 155 -25.23 -17.82 -26.43
CA ARG A 155 -25.05 -17.82 -27.89
C ARG A 155 -25.54 -16.52 -28.53
N GLU A 156 -26.72 -16.03 -28.15
CA GLU A 156 -27.26 -14.77 -28.66
C GLU A 156 -26.39 -13.56 -28.27
N ALA A 157 -25.90 -13.52 -27.02
CA ALA A 157 -24.96 -12.49 -26.58
C ALA A 157 -23.69 -12.49 -27.47
N HIS A 158 -23.16 -13.68 -27.79
CA HIS A 158 -22.00 -13.82 -28.65
C HIS A 158 -22.28 -13.40 -30.10
N ILE A 159 -23.46 -13.69 -30.63
CA ILE A 159 -23.89 -13.23 -31.96
C ILE A 159 -23.94 -11.69 -32.01
N LEU A 160 -24.46 -11.04 -30.98
CA LEU A 160 -24.46 -9.58 -30.86
C LEU A 160 -23.03 -9.02 -30.86
N ALA A 161 -22.14 -9.60 -30.06
CA ALA A 161 -20.74 -9.19 -29.99
C ALA A 161 -20.03 -9.34 -31.36
N GLN A 162 -20.25 -10.45 -32.08
CA GLN A 162 -19.69 -10.66 -33.43
C GLN A 162 -20.22 -9.63 -34.44
N LYS A 163 -21.53 -9.33 -34.40
CA LYS A 163 -22.15 -8.32 -35.26
C LYS A 163 -21.52 -6.95 -35.00
N ALA A 164 -21.29 -6.57 -33.74
CA ALA A 164 -20.60 -5.34 -33.41
C ALA A 164 -19.16 -5.30 -33.94
N ALA A 165 -18.38 -6.36 -33.70
CA ALA A 165 -16.98 -6.41 -34.13
C ALA A 165 -16.80 -6.35 -35.66
N ARG A 166 -17.77 -6.89 -36.42
CA ARG A 166 -17.75 -6.90 -37.89
C ARG A 166 -18.36 -5.66 -38.53
N ASN A 167 -19.08 -4.82 -37.79
CA ASN A 167 -19.76 -3.66 -38.35
C ASN A 167 -18.87 -2.40 -38.32
N PRO A 168 -18.28 -1.98 -39.45
CA PRO A 168 -17.41 -0.80 -39.49
C PRO A 168 -18.17 0.52 -39.36
N ARG A 169 -19.51 0.51 -39.43
CA ARG A 169 -20.34 1.72 -39.38
C ARG A 169 -20.77 2.10 -37.96
N LEU A 170 -20.53 1.24 -36.97
CA LEU A 170 -20.80 1.62 -35.58
C LEU A 170 -19.81 2.71 -35.16
N PRO A 171 -20.30 3.83 -34.62
CA PRO A 171 -19.41 4.87 -34.09
C PRO A 171 -18.61 4.30 -32.92
N SER A 172 -17.35 4.70 -32.81
CA SER A 172 -16.54 4.39 -31.63
C SER A 172 -17.29 4.90 -30.39
N ALA A 173 -17.70 3.99 -29.50
CA ALA A 173 -18.47 4.37 -28.34
C ALA A 173 -17.57 5.18 -27.40
N ALA A 174 -18.08 6.31 -26.88
CA ALA A 174 -17.41 7.03 -25.82
C ALA A 174 -17.57 6.28 -24.49
N LEU A 175 -16.61 6.43 -23.57
CA LEU A 175 -16.82 5.98 -22.21
C LEU A 175 -17.83 6.90 -21.53
N PRO A 176 -18.80 6.35 -20.79
CA PRO A 176 -19.75 7.16 -20.05
C PRO A 176 -19.02 7.90 -18.94
N GLU A 177 -19.51 9.09 -18.59
CA GLU A 177 -19.05 9.79 -17.39
C GLU A 177 -19.48 9.01 -16.15
N ALA A 178 -18.59 8.95 -15.16
CA ALA A 178 -18.87 8.31 -13.90
C ALA A 178 -19.99 9.09 -13.18
N PRO A 179 -21.01 8.42 -12.63
CA PRO A 179 -22.02 9.11 -11.84
C PRO A 179 -21.37 9.75 -10.60
N VAL A 180 -21.70 11.02 -10.34
CA VAL A 180 -21.30 11.70 -9.10
C VAL A 180 -21.99 10.98 -7.94
N CYS A 181 -21.19 10.42 -7.04
CA CYS A 181 -21.66 9.52 -6.00
C CYS A 181 -22.03 10.33 -4.74
N ASP A 182 -23.19 10.98 -4.75
CA ASP A 182 -23.78 11.54 -3.53
C ASP A 182 -24.65 10.48 -2.87
N VAL A 183 -24.14 9.81 -1.83
CA VAL A 183 -24.99 8.93 -1.03
C VAL A 183 -24.68 9.07 0.45
N GLU A 184 -25.21 10.13 1.04
CA GLU A 184 -25.43 10.22 2.47
C GLU A 184 -26.61 9.32 2.90
N GLY A 185 -26.46 8.61 4.02
CA GLY A 185 -27.58 8.31 4.91
C GLY A 185 -28.55 7.18 4.56
N SER A 186 -28.08 6.00 4.13
CA SER A 186 -28.96 4.81 4.08
C SER A 186 -28.44 3.70 5.00
N THR A 187 -29.33 3.18 5.85
CA THR A 187 -29.05 2.05 6.75
C THR A 187 -28.73 0.78 5.95
N PRO A 188 -27.61 0.07 6.24
CA PRO A 188 -27.28 -1.20 5.59
C PRO A 188 -28.38 -2.25 5.83
N VAL A 189 -28.70 -3.04 4.81
CA VAL A 189 -29.65 -4.16 4.95
C VAL A 189 -28.97 -5.41 5.53
N ASP A 190 -27.67 -5.58 5.29
CA ASP A 190 -26.83 -6.65 5.84
C ASP A 190 -25.34 -6.30 5.63
N GLU A 191 -24.50 -6.44 6.66
CA GLU A 191 -23.04 -6.23 6.54
C GLU A 191 -22.29 -7.48 6.04
N ALA A 192 -22.96 -8.64 6.02
CA ALA A 192 -22.32 -9.93 5.75
C ALA A 192 -22.06 -10.21 4.26
N ASP A 193 -22.95 -9.75 3.37
CA ASP A 193 -22.88 -10.08 1.94
C ASP A 193 -22.08 -9.05 1.13
N ALA A 194 -21.14 -9.54 0.32
CA ALA A 194 -20.42 -8.70 -0.63
C ALA A 194 -21.37 -8.16 -1.71
N LYS A 195 -21.37 -6.84 -1.93
CA LYS A 195 -22.19 -6.18 -2.95
C LYS A 195 -21.89 -6.64 -4.37
N VAL A 196 -20.62 -6.95 -4.65
CA VAL A 196 -20.19 -7.57 -5.90
C VAL A 196 -19.64 -8.96 -5.55
N PHE A 197 -20.29 -10.00 -6.07
CA PHE A 197 -20.05 -11.37 -5.61
C PHE A 197 -19.92 -12.37 -6.77
N THR A 198 -19.15 -13.43 -6.55
CA THR A 198 -19.00 -14.58 -7.46
C THR A 198 -18.70 -15.86 -6.69
N THR A 199 -19.02 -17.02 -7.29
CA THR A 199 -18.60 -18.33 -6.79
C THR A 199 -17.34 -18.85 -7.49
N VAL A 200 -16.80 -18.12 -8.47
CA VAL A 200 -15.57 -18.47 -9.18
C VAL A 200 -14.38 -18.24 -8.26
N PRO A 201 -13.42 -19.17 -8.13
CA PRO A 201 -12.27 -18.99 -7.25
C PRO A 201 -11.39 -17.82 -7.66
N GLU A 202 -10.81 -17.16 -6.65
CA GLU A 202 -9.80 -16.13 -6.81
C GLU A 202 -8.54 -16.70 -7.45
N GLU A 203 -7.94 -15.92 -8.35
CA GLU A 203 -6.59 -16.14 -8.87
C GLU A 203 -5.87 -14.80 -8.88
N SER A 204 -4.54 -14.85 -8.83
CA SER A 204 -3.71 -13.65 -8.89
C SER A 204 -3.95 -12.88 -10.20
N PRO A 205 -3.89 -11.54 -10.17
CA PRO A 205 -3.99 -10.73 -11.37
C PRO A 205 -2.85 -11.09 -12.36
N PRO A 206 -3.09 -10.93 -13.67
CA PRO A 206 -2.04 -11.12 -14.66
C PRO A 206 -0.86 -10.19 -14.35
N LYS A 207 0.36 -10.71 -14.53
CA LYS A 207 1.58 -9.92 -14.30
C LYS A 207 1.54 -8.64 -15.14
N ARG A 208 1.80 -7.50 -14.48
CA ARG A 208 1.94 -6.21 -15.15
C ARG A 208 3.04 -6.31 -16.20
N LYS A 209 2.81 -5.74 -17.38
CA LYS A 209 3.85 -5.61 -18.40
C LYS A 209 4.90 -4.62 -17.91
N LEU A 210 6.15 -5.04 -17.97
CA LEU A 210 7.27 -4.18 -17.64
C LEU A 210 7.32 -3.03 -18.66
N VAL A 211 7.57 -1.82 -18.16
CA VAL A 211 7.85 -0.65 -18.98
C VAL A 211 9.27 -0.81 -19.51
N ASP A 212 9.46 -0.64 -20.81
CA ASP A 212 10.78 -0.64 -21.45
C ASP A 212 11.24 0.80 -21.65
N VAL A 213 12.33 1.19 -21.01
CA VAL A 213 12.89 2.54 -21.03
C VAL A 213 13.82 2.68 -22.22
N THR A 214 13.51 3.65 -23.06
CA THR A 214 14.27 3.96 -24.26
C THR A 214 15.13 5.21 -24.06
N ASP A 215 16.04 5.47 -25.00
CA ASP A 215 16.87 6.68 -24.95
C ASP A 215 16.07 7.98 -25.08
N ALA A 216 14.83 7.91 -25.58
CA ALA A 216 13.92 9.05 -25.64
C ALA A 216 13.37 9.47 -24.26
N ASP A 217 13.43 8.57 -23.27
CA ASP A 217 12.94 8.81 -21.91
C ASP A 217 14.02 9.43 -21.00
N LEU A 218 15.25 9.59 -21.50
CA LEU A 218 16.39 10.13 -20.78
C LEU A 218 16.63 11.61 -21.13
N ASP A 219 17.23 12.36 -20.19
CA ASP A 219 17.53 13.78 -20.41
C ASP A 219 18.45 13.99 -21.64
N PRO A 220 18.22 15.07 -22.42
CA PRO A 220 19.04 15.40 -23.58
C PRO A 220 20.49 15.73 -23.20
N ASP A 221 21.42 15.36 -24.07
CA ASP A 221 22.88 15.24 -23.84
C ASP A 221 23.53 16.40 -23.03
N PRO A 222 24.12 16.12 -21.86
CA PRO A 222 25.13 16.99 -21.27
C PRO A 222 26.44 16.97 -22.09
N PRO A 223 27.31 17.99 -21.94
CA PRO A 223 28.53 18.14 -22.73
C PRO A 223 29.46 16.92 -22.68
N ALA A 224 30.23 16.77 -23.75
CA ALA A 224 31.00 15.57 -24.00
C ALA A 224 32.14 15.35 -22.99
N HIS A 225 32.05 14.27 -22.20
CA HIS A 225 33.10 13.87 -21.28
C HIS A 225 33.28 12.34 -21.20
N ARG A 226 34.43 11.91 -20.67
CA ARG A 226 34.80 10.50 -20.47
C ARG A 226 33.92 9.90 -19.38
N GLY A 227 33.21 8.80 -19.69
CA GLY A 227 32.32 8.11 -18.75
C GLY A 227 30.83 8.27 -19.05
N ARG A 228 30.44 9.20 -19.95
CA ARG A 228 29.04 9.47 -20.32
C ARG A 228 28.23 8.21 -20.68
N ALA A 229 28.82 7.28 -21.41
CA ALA A 229 28.13 6.04 -21.80
C ALA A 229 27.79 5.16 -20.59
N ALA A 230 28.68 5.09 -19.60
CA ALA A 230 28.45 4.34 -18.37
C ALA A 230 27.41 5.04 -17.48
N GLU A 231 27.47 6.37 -17.39
CA GLU A 231 26.49 7.16 -16.64
C GLU A 231 25.08 7.03 -17.24
N ARG A 232 24.95 7.07 -18.57
CA ARG A 232 23.68 6.81 -19.26
C ARG A 232 23.15 5.40 -19.04
N ALA A 233 24.01 4.39 -19.09
CA ALA A 233 23.61 3.03 -18.81
C ALA A 233 23.03 2.91 -17.40
N LEU A 234 23.66 3.56 -16.41
CA LEU A 234 23.19 3.59 -15.03
C LEU A 234 21.87 4.35 -14.87
N GLN A 235 21.72 5.51 -15.51
CA GLN A 235 20.46 6.27 -15.51
C GLN A 235 19.31 5.44 -16.10
N ARG A 236 19.55 4.76 -17.24
CA ARG A 236 18.57 3.89 -17.87
C ARG A 236 18.19 2.73 -16.95
N GLU A 237 19.17 2.06 -16.35
CA GLU A 237 18.93 0.96 -15.40
C GLU A 237 18.14 1.42 -14.17
N ASN A 238 18.49 2.56 -13.59
CA ASN A 238 17.77 3.12 -12.45
C ASN A 238 16.32 3.48 -12.80
N LEU A 239 16.10 4.14 -13.94
CA LEU A 239 14.75 4.50 -14.40
C LEU A 239 13.92 3.26 -14.74
N GLN A 240 14.52 2.29 -15.44
CA GLN A 240 13.92 0.98 -15.72
C GLN A 240 13.48 0.29 -14.43
N THR A 241 14.36 0.27 -13.42
CA THR A 241 14.05 -0.36 -12.13
C THR A 241 12.93 0.38 -11.42
N LEU A 242 12.98 1.71 -11.40
CA LEU A 242 11.97 2.56 -10.75
C LEU A 242 10.57 2.38 -11.33
N LEU A 243 10.45 2.40 -12.66
CA LEU A 243 9.16 2.29 -13.35
C LEU A 243 8.53 0.89 -13.21
N ASN A 244 9.35 -0.12 -12.92
CA ASN A 244 8.95 -1.50 -12.78
C ASN A 244 8.80 -1.96 -11.32
N VAL A 245 8.94 -1.06 -10.36
CA VAL A 245 8.63 -1.34 -8.95
C VAL A 245 7.15 -1.73 -8.80
N THR A 246 6.90 -2.81 -8.06
CA THR A 246 5.54 -3.36 -7.92
C THR A 246 4.88 -3.07 -6.57
N SER A 247 5.64 -2.63 -5.58
CA SER A 247 5.11 -2.33 -4.25
C SER A 247 5.80 -1.13 -3.61
N ASN A 248 5.10 -0.47 -2.67
CA ASN A 248 5.68 0.61 -1.86
C ASN A 248 6.93 0.15 -1.10
N LYS A 249 6.99 -1.12 -0.67
CA LYS A 249 8.17 -1.68 -0.01
C LYS A 249 9.37 -1.74 -0.95
N GLU A 250 9.18 -2.24 -2.17
CA GLU A 250 10.22 -2.26 -3.19
C GLU A 250 10.66 -0.84 -3.57
N PHE A 251 9.72 0.09 -3.69
CA PHE A 251 10.01 1.51 -3.94
C PHE A 251 10.96 2.07 -2.88
N TRP A 252 10.61 1.90 -1.61
CA TRP A 252 11.43 2.41 -0.50
C TRP A 252 12.75 1.66 -0.34
N ASN A 253 12.83 0.38 -0.70
CA ASN A 253 14.11 -0.33 -0.75
C ASN A 253 15.03 0.22 -1.84
N LEU A 254 14.48 0.51 -3.02
CA LEU A 254 15.22 1.08 -4.14
C LEU A 254 15.73 2.49 -3.79
N VAL A 255 14.85 3.36 -3.28
CA VAL A 255 15.21 4.71 -2.86
C VAL A 255 16.28 4.67 -1.78
N ARG A 256 16.13 3.84 -0.75
CA ARG A 256 17.16 3.65 0.28
C ARG A 256 18.48 3.15 -0.29
N GLY A 257 18.45 2.26 -1.28
CA GLY A 257 19.66 1.81 -1.97
C GLY A 257 20.43 2.96 -2.64
N TRP A 258 19.73 4.02 -3.07
CA TRP A 258 20.34 5.20 -3.68
C TRP A 258 20.75 6.28 -2.66
N THR A 259 19.95 6.45 -1.59
CA THR A 259 20.12 7.57 -0.64
C THR A 259 20.87 7.20 0.63
N ASP A 260 20.74 5.95 1.09
CA ASP A 260 21.34 5.55 2.37
C ASP A 260 22.87 5.54 2.23
N PRO A 261 23.59 5.97 3.28
CA PRO A 261 25.04 5.87 3.28
C PRO A 261 25.45 4.42 3.11
N LYS A 262 26.28 4.15 2.10
CA LYS A 262 26.83 2.81 1.86
C LYS A 262 27.44 2.29 3.15
N GLN A 263 26.94 1.15 3.64
CA GLN A 263 27.47 0.52 4.84
C GLN A 263 28.96 0.29 4.65
N ARG A 264 29.77 0.99 5.45
CA ARG A 264 31.19 0.72 5.55
C ARG A 264 31.34 -0.39 6.56
N THR A 265 31.86 -1.54 6.12
CA THR A 265 32.30 -2.58 7.05
C THR A 265 33.38 -1.97 7.92
N ALA A 266 33.17 -1.94 9.24
CA ALA A 266 34.19 -1.53 10.19
C ALA A 266 35.40 -2.45 9.98
N GLN A 267 36.57 -1.86 9.71
CA GLN A 267 37.80 -2.62 9.49
C GLN A 267 38.40 -3.19 10.78
N VAL A 268 37.87 -2.74 11.93
CA VAL A 268 38.34 -3.07 13.26
C VAL A 268 37.11 -3.39 14.11
N SER A 269 37.18 -4.47 14.87
CA SER A 269 36.15 -4.89 15.80
C SER A 269 36.12 -4.00 17.05
N ALA A 270 35.00 -4.01 17.77
CA ALA A 270 34.88 -3.30 19.04
C ALA A 270 35.89 -3.83 20.09
N GLU A 271 36.16 -5.13 20.09
CA GLU A 271 37.17 -5.76 20.95
C GLU A 271 38.58 -5.23 20.67
N GLU A 272 38.96 -5.10 19.40
CA GLU A 272 40.27 -4.56 19.00
C GLU A 272 40.41 -3.06 19.36
N LEU A 273 39.31 -2.31 19.34
CA LEU A 273 39.30 -0.92 19.79
C LEU A 273 39.35 -0.79 21.32
N ARG A 274 38.94 -1.83 22.07
CA ARG A 274 38.80 -1.78 23.52
C ARG A 274 40.07 -1.34 24.22
N GLU A 275 41.22 -1.92 23.87
CA GLU A 275 42.50 -1.60 24.54
C GLU A 275 42.93 -0.15 24.32
N VAL A 276 42.72 0.36 23.09
CA VAL A 276 43.04 1.75 22.73
C VAL A 276 42.10 2.72 23.43
N PHE A 277 40.82 2.37 23.57
CA PHE A 277 39.85 3.21 24.25
C PHE A 277 39.99 3.16 25.78
N GLU A 278 40.21 1.98 26.37
CA GLU A 278 40.45 1.83 27.81
C GLU A 278 41.68 2.64 28.27
N SER A 279 42.75 2.64 27.48
CA SER A 279 43.95 3.43 27.79
C SER A 279 43.76 4.95 27.63
N ARG A 280 42.85 5.39 26.76
CA ARG A 280 42.60 6.83 26.51
C ARG A 280 41.50 7.43 27.39
N LEU A 281 40.49 6.64 27.76
CA LEU A 281 39.34 7.11 28.53
C LEU A 281 39.57 7.04 30.04
N ASN A 282 40.45 6.15 30.50
CA ASN A 282 40.76 6.04 31.91
C ASN A 282 42.01 6.86 32.27
N PRO A 283 42.00 7.57 33.40
CA PRO A 283 43.18 8.27 33.86
C PRO A 283 44.35 7.28 34.04
N PRO A 284 45.58 7.67 33.65
CA PRO A 284 46.72 6.76 33.75
C PRO A 284 46.96 6.40 35.22
N GLN A 285 47.29 5.12 35.47
CA GLN A 285 47.58 4.64 36.83
C GLN A 285 48.76 5.40 37.46
N ILE A 286 49.72 5.80 36.63
CA ILE A 286 50.85 6.63 37.01
C ILE A 286 50.69 7.98 36.31
N VAL A 287 50.60 9.03 37.12
CA VAL A 287 50.51 10.40 36.60
C VAL A 287 51.86 10.78 35.99
N PRO A 288 51.92 11.23 34.73
CA PRO A 288 53.15 11.73 34.13
C PRO A 288 53.72 12.91 34.94
N GLU A 289 55.04 13.08 34.94
CA GLU A 289 55.71 14.15 35.70
C GLU A 289 55.36 15.56 35.20
N GLU A 290 54.89 15.66 33.95
CA GLU A 290 54.49 16.92 33.31
C GLU A 290 53.16 17.47 33.83
N PHE A 291 52.36 16.66 34.56
CA PHE A 291 51.11 17.11 35.16
C PHE A 291 51.35 17.83 36.49
N ASP A 292 50.64 18.95 36.70
CA ASP A 292 50.65 19.68 37.97
C ASP A 292 50.00 18.84 39.08
N LYS A 293 50.84 18.34 39.99
CA LYS A 293 50.42 17.49 41.11
C LYS A 293 49.55 18.25 42.11
N ASP A 294 49.84 19.54 42.33
CA ASP A 294 49.13 20.37 43.30
C ASP A 294 47.73 20.73 42.81
N GLU A 295 47.59 20.99 41.50
CA GLU A 295 46.29 21.21 40.88
C GLU A 295 45.43 19.94 40.86
N ARG A 296 46.04 18.80 40.57
CA ARG A 296 45.35 17.50 40.64
C ARG A 296 44.88 17.17 42.06
N GLU A 297 45.71 17.39 43.08
CA GLU A 297 45.31 17.15 44.47
C GLU A 297 44.17 18.08 44.89
N ARG A 298 44.20 19.35 44.47
CA ARG A 298 43.07 20.29 44.65
C ARG A 298 41.79 19.77 43.99
N HIS A 299 41.85 19.31 42.75
CA HIS A 299 40.69 18.75 42.06
C HIS A 299 40.18 17.47 42.72
N GLN A 300 41.07 16.59 43.19
CA GLN A 300 40.67 15.38 43.91
C GLN A 300 39.94 15.73 45.21
N ASN A 301 40.48 16.67 45.98
CA ASN A 301 39.84 17.16 47.21
C ASN A 301 38.47 17.80 46.92
N LEU A 302 38.34 18.56 45.82
CA LEU A 302 37.06 19.12 45.39
C LEU A 302 36.06 18.02 45.00
N CYS A 303 36.50 17.01 44.26
CA CYS A 303 35.68 15.84 43.89
C CYS A 303 35.23 15.04 45.12
N ASP A 304 36.11 14.84 46.10
CA ASP A 304 35.78 14.11 47.34
C ASP A 304 34.79 14.91 48.23
N MET A 305 34.73 16.22 48.05
CA MET A 305 33.73 17.09 48.69
C MET A 305 32.39 17.12 47.94
N LEU A 306 32.28 16.55 46.72
CA LEU A 306 31.00 16.49 46.02
C LEU A 306 30.06 15.51 46.75
N PRO A 307 28.81 15.92 47.02
CA PRO A 307 27.84 15.04 47.65
C PRO A 307 27.47 13.89 46.70
N SER A 308 27.14 12.72 47.27
CA SER A 308 26.68 11.55 46.52
C SER A 308 25.40 11.80 45.71
N SER A 309 24.65 12.84 46.06
CA SER A 309 23.50 13.35 45.32
C SER A 309 23.55 14.87 45.33
N THR A 310 23.41 15.49 44.16
CA THR A 310 23.35 16.95 44.03
C THR A 310 21.87 17.39 44.06
N PRO A 311 21.35 17.93 45.18
CA PRO A 311 19.99 18.45 45.20
C PRO A 311 19.93 19.74 44.39
N ASP A 312 18.92 19.85 43.53
CA ASP A 312 18.66 21.11 42.82
C ASP A 312 18.12 22.16 43.81
N THR A 313 18.94 23.18 44.06
CA THR A 313 18.62 24.32 44.93
C THR A 313 18.13 25.53 44.14
N THR A 314 17.96 25.44 42.82
CA THR A 314 17.46 26.55 42.01
C THR A 314 16.01 26.88 42.37
N PRO A 315 15.59 28.16 42.36
CA PRO A 315 14.25 28.57 42.76
C PRO A 315 13.12 27.87 41.98
N HIS A 316 13.40 27.48 40.74
CA HIS A 316 12.44 26.83 39.84
C HIS A 316 12.54 25.29 39.84
N ARG A 317 13.49 24.69 40.56
CA ARG A 317 13.80 23.25 40.50
C ARG A 317 13.96 22.78 39.05
N THR A 318 14.80 23.50 38.31
CA THR A 318 14.97 23.39 36.86
C THR A 318 15.61 22.06 36.43
N PHE A 319 16.35 21.41 37.33
CA PHE A 319 17.01 20.14 37.10
C PHE A 319 16.13 18.96 37.54
N SER A 320 16.43 17.79 36.97
CA SER A 320 15.62 16.57 37.14
C SER A 320 15.52 16.15 38.61
N ARG A 321 14.29 16.08 39.13
CA ARG A 321 13.97 15.44 40.41
C ARG A 321 14.00 13.91 40.28
N PRO A 322 14.14 13.16 41.39
CA PRO A 322 13.96 11.72 41.37
C PRO A 322 12.60 11.31 40.80
N PHE A 323 12.58 10.22 40.04
CA PHE A 323 11.34 9.63 39.57
C PHE A 323 10.54 9.08 40.74
N THR A 324 9.24 9.32 40.75
CA THR A 324 8.33 8.71 41.71
C THR A 324 7.55 7.56 41.06
N ILE A 325 6.87 6.76 41.88
CA ILE A 325 6.04 5.66 41.39
C ILE A 325 4.90 6.22 40.53
N GLU A 326 4.36 7.38 40.88
CA GLU A 326 3.29 8.06 40.14
C GLU A 326 3.76 8.45 38.73
N ASP A 327 5.00 8.92 38.58
CA ASP A 327 5.58 9.23 37.26
C ASP A 327 5.59 7.97 36.36
N ILE A 328 5.96 6.81 36.92
CA ILE A 328 5.96 5.53 36.18
C ILE A 328 4.53 5.10 35.82
N GLU A 329 3.57 5.31 36.72
CA GLU A 329 2.17 5.00 36.46
C GLU A 329 1.60 5.82 35.31
N GLU A 330 1.87 7.12 35.29
CA GLU A 330 1.50 8.02 34.19
C GLU A 330 2.11 7.58 32.86
N VAL A 331 3.40 7.24 32.85
CA VAL A 331 4.09 6.74 31.65
C VAL A 331 3.46 5.44 31.16
N LYS A 332 3.16 4.49 32.05
CA LYS A 332 2.51 3.24 31.66
C LYS A 332 1.10 3.46 31.14
N LEU A 333 0.34 4.38 31.73
CA LEU A 333 -0.98 4.77 31.23
C LEU A 333 -0.88 5.35 29.81
N HIS A 334 0.07 6.25 29.57
CA HIS A 334 0.33 6.81 28.26
C HIS A 334 0.68 5.72 27.23
N ILE A 335 1.57 4.79 27.58
CA ILE A 335 1.97 3.68 26.71
C ILE A 335 0.77 2.79 26.36
N ARG A 336 -0.08 2.45 27.33
CA ARG A 336 -1.29 1.65 27.08
C ARG A 336 -2.24 2.34 26.11
N LYS A 337 -2.39 3.65 26.24
CA LYS A 337 -3.30 4.45 25.42
C LYS A 337 -2.81 4.66 23.99
N HIS A 338 -1.50 4.90 23.81
CA HIS A 338 -0.97 5.39 22.54
C HIS A 338 0.00 4.42 21.83
N ASN A 339 0.76 3.61 22.56
CA ASN A 339 1.99 2.97 22.02
C ASN A 339 2.02 1.45 22.14
N ILE A 340 0.94 0.80 22.59
CA ILE A 340 0.96 -0.64 22.90
C ILE A 340 1.17 -1.55 21.68
N ARG A 341 0.86 -1.05 20.47
CA ARG A 341 1.04 -1.78 19.19
C ARG A 341 2.28 -1.34 18.41
N SER A 342 3.12 -0.48 18.98
CA SER A 342 4.34 -0.04 18.32
C SER A 342 5.31 -1.21 18.12
N ALA A 343 6.11 -1.13 17.05
CA ALA A 343 7.13 -2.12 16.75
C ALA A 343 8.13 -2.27 17.92
N PRO A 344 8.64 -3.47 18.18
CA PRO A 344 9.66 -3.68 19.20
C PRO A 344 10.94 -2.91 18.86
N GLY A 345 11.70 -2.56 19.90
CA GLY A 345 13.02 -1.92 19.76
C GLY A 345 14.03 -2.80 19.01
N ILE A 346 15.19 -2.22 18.68
CA ILE A 346 16.30 -2.93 18.01
C ILE A 346 16.80 -4.14 18.81
N ASP A 347 16.63 -4.08 20.13
CA ASP A 347 16.89 -5.13 21.13
C ASP A 347 15.76 -6.18 21.24
N ARG A 348 14.70 -6.05 20.42
CA ARG A 348 13.49 -6.88 20.41
C ARG A 348 12.66 -6.79 21.70
N VAL A 349 12.82 -5.72 22.49
CA VAL A 349 11.96 -5.44 23.65
C VAL A 349 10.72 -4.67 23.17
N SER A 350 9.54 -5.16 23.54
CA SER A 350 8.27 -4.50 23.21
C SER A 350 7.71 -3.76 24.40
N TYR A 351 6.88 -2.74 24.16
CA TYR A 351 6.18 -2.04 25.23
C TYR A 351 5.33 -2.97 26.10
N ARG A 352 4.84 -4.10 25.56
CA ARG A 352 4.15 -5.13 26.36
C ARG A 352 5.05 -5.73 27.44
N LYS A 353 6.33 -5.98 27.14
CA LYS A 353 7.30 -6.47 28.14
C LYS A 353 7.59 -5.40 29.19
N ILE A 354 7.76 -4.15 28.78
CA ILE A 354 8.02 -3.02 29.71
C ILE A 354 6.85 -2.84 30.68
N LEU A 355 5.60 -2.96 30.20
CA LEU A 355 4.40 -2.83 31.03
C LEU A 355 4.29 -3.91 32.12
N GLN A 356 4.95 -5.07 31.96
CA GLN A 356 4.96 -6.17 32.93
C GLN A 356 5.97 -5.97 34.07
N ILE A 357 6.96 -5.09 33.90
CA ILE A 357 7.99 -4.83 34.93
C ILE A 357 7.32 -4.07 36.10
N PRO A 358 7.49 -4.47 37.37
CA PRO A 358 7.00 -3.72 38.53
C PRO A 358 7.41 -2.23 38.54
N ASN A 359 6.55 -1.35 39.05
CA ASN A 359 6.79 0.11 38.98
C ASN A 359 7.99 0.53 39.82
N ASP A 360 8.15 -0.04 41.00
CA ASP A 360 9.29 0.13 41.91
C ASP A 360 10.62 -0.22 41.22
N ILE A 361 10.67 -1.33 40.50
CA ILE A 361 11.85 -1.74 39.72
C ILE A 361 12.15 -0.74 38.60
N LEU A 362 11.12 -0.19 37.95
CA LEU A 362 11.31 0.84 36.91
C LEU A 362 11.77 2.18 37.49
N VAL A 363 11.29 2.56 38.67
CA VAL A 363 11.79 3.73 39.41
C VAL A 363 13.27 3.54 39.70
N GLU A 364 13.65 2.41 40.28
CA GLU A 364 15.05 2.11 40.61
C GLU A 364 15.93 2.15 39.37
N LEU A 365 15.49 1.49 38.28
CA LEU A 365 16.20 1.47 37.00
C LEU A 365 16.38 2.88 36.42
N PHE A 366 15.33 3.69 36.36
CA PHE A 366 15.41 5.03 35.79
C PHE A 366 16.21 5.98 36.68
N GLN A 367 16.12 5.83 38.00
CA GLN A 367 16.93 6.60 38.94
C GLN A 367 18.42 6.28 38.81
N ALA A 368 18.76 4.99 38.69
CA ALA A 368 20.12 4.53 38.42
C ALA A 368 20.63 5.03 37.05
N SER A 369 19.75 5.09 36.05
CA SER A 369 20.10 5.52 34.68
C SER A 369 20.28 7.03 34.55
N VAL A 370 19.52 7.84 35.29
CA VAL A 370 19.69 9.31 35.33
C VAL A 370 20.95 9.69 36.11
N LEU A 371 21.25 8.98 37.20
CA LEU A 371 22.55 9.09 37.88
C LEU A 371 23.69 8.60 36.97
N GLY A 372 23.44 7.59 36.14
CA GLY A 372 24.37 7.10 35.12
C GLY A 372 24.65 8.10 34.00
N ILE A 373 23.64 8.83 33.50
CA ILE A 373 23.83 9.83 32.44
C ILE A 373 24.57 11.08 32.96
N ILE A 374 24.35 11.46 34.23
CA ILE A 374 25.15 12.51 34.87
C ILE A 374 26.57 12.00 35.20
N CYS A 375 26.73 10.72 35.60
CA CYS A 375 28.04 10.11 35.79
C CYS A 375 28.82 9.90 34.48
N ILE A 376 28.17 9.71 33.33
CA ILE A 376 28.84 9.60 32.03
C ILE A 376 29.33 10.97 31.53
N TYR A 377 28.79 12.09 32.05
CA TYR A 377 29.29 13.44 31.78
C TYR A 377 30.13 14.06 32.90
N SER A 378 30.47 13.29 33.95
CA SER A 378 31.26 13.78 35.10
C SER A 378 32.60 13.04 35.29
N LYS A 379 33.22 12.56 34.22
CA LYS A 379 34.69 12.42 34.10
C LYS A 379 35.06 12.68 32.63
N PRO A 380 35.55 13.89 32.30
CA PRO A 380 36.92 14.25 32.66
C PRO A 380 37.10 15.72 33.08
N CYS A 381 37.86 15.92 34.16
CA CYS A 381 38.98 16.87 34.25
C CYS A 381 40.03 16.21 35.14
#